data_AF-A0A5C7R0J5-F1
#
_entry.id   AF-A0A5C7R0J5-F1
#
_cell.length_a   1.000
_cell.length_b   1.000
_cell.length_c   1.000
_cell.angle_alpha   90.00
_cell.angle_beta   90.00
_cell.angle_gamma   90.00
#
_symmetry.space_group_name_H-M   'P 1'
#
loop_
_entity.id
_entity.type
_entity.pdbx_description
1 polymer ?
#
loop_
_entity_poly.entity_id
_entity_poly.type
_entity_poly.pdbx_seq_one_letter_code
_entity_poly.pdbx_strand_id
1 'polypeptide(L)' 'MSLKINELCVNCDVCEPACPNKAISMGPEIYVIDPALCTECVG' A
#
# COMPACT_ATOMS: atom_id res chain seq x y z
N MET A 1 1.67 -9.44 -10.14
CA MET A 1 1.46 -9.80 -8.73
C MET A 1 1.49 -8.49 -7.92
N SER A 2 1.08 -8.50 -6.66
CA SER A 2 1.12 -7.31 -5.81
C SER A 2 1.63 -7.67 -4.43
N LEU A 3 2.25 -6.70 -3.76
CA LEU A 3 2.52 -6.80 -2.33
C LEU A 3 1.22 -6.66 -1.52
N LYS A 4 1.28 -7.03 -0.24
CA LYS A 4 0.18 -6.86 0.73
C LYS A 4 0.71 -6.29 2.05
N ILE A 5 -0.08 -5.43 2.68
CA ILE A 5 0.14 -4.96 4.05
C ILE A 5 -0.50 -6.01 4.98
N ASN A 6 0.21 -6.35 6.06
CA ASN A 6 -0.26 -7.33 7.03
C ASN A 6 -0.92 -6.65 8.25
N GLU A 7 -1.49 -7.47 9.13
CA GLU A 7 -2.18 -7.05 10.36
C GLU A 7 -1.29 -6.34 11.39
N LEU A 8 0.03 -6.26 11.16
CA LEU A 8 0.96 -5.52 12.03
C LEU A 8 1.07 -4.04 11.65
N CYS A 9 0.29 -3.57 10.68
CA CYS A 9 0.24 -2.15 10.33
C CYS A 9 -0.20 -1.31 11.54
N VAL A 10 0.56 -0.24 11.81
CA VAL A 10 0.29 0.70 12.92
C VAL A 10 -0.22 2.05 12.45
N ASN A 11 -0.66 2.15 11.18
CA ASN A 11 -1.22 3.38 10.59
C ASN A 11 -0.30 4.61 10.72
N CYS A 12 0.99 4.46 10.38
CA CYS A 12 1.99 5.52 10.54
C CYS A 12 2.11 6.51 9.36
N ASP A 13 1.27 6.38 8.33
CA ASP A 13 1.16 7.28 7.17
C ASP A 13 2.40 7.40 6.25
N VAL A 14 3.51 6.72 6.55
CA VAL A 14 4.77 6.84 5.77
C VAL A 14 4.68 6.21 4.38
N CYS A 15 3.91 5.13 4.22
CA CYS A 15 3.91 4.32 3.01
C CYS A 15 3.07 4.91 1.86
N GLU A 16 1.95 5.57 2.15
CA GLU A 16 1.06 6.18 1.14
C GLU A 16 1.78 7.17 0.21
N PRO A 17 2.48 8.21 0.71
CA PRO A 17 3.18 9.16 -0.15
C PRO A 17 4.41 8.57 -0.85
N ALA A 18 4.94 7.45 -0.36
CA ALA A 18 6.11 6.81 -0.93
C ALA A 18 5.80 5.97 -2.18
N CYS A 19 4.54 5.56 -2.39
CA CYS A 19 4.18 4.70 -3.51
C CYS A 19 4.09 5.51 -4.83
N PRO A 20 4.94 5.22 -5.84
CA PRO A 20 4.97 6.01 -7.09
C PRO A 20 3.67 5.90 -7.90
N ASN A 21 2.96 4.78 -7.79
CA ASN A 21 1.72 4.52 -8.52
C ASN A 21 0.46 4.85 -7.72
N LYS A 22 0.62 5.41 -6.50
CA LYS A 22 -0.50 5.69 -5.59
C LYS A 22 -1.38 4.46 -5.33
N ALA A 23 -0.74 3.29 -5.22
CA ALA A 23 -1.41 2.03 -4.97
C ALA A 23 -1.81 1.84 -3.51
N ILE A 24 -1.35 2.68 -2.59
CA ILE A 24 -1.53 2.50 -1.15
C ILE A 24 -2.49 3.57 -0.64
N SER A 25 -3.49 3.18 0.16
CA SER A 25 -4.46 4.07 0.78
C SER A 25 -4.99 3.54 2.12
N MET A 26 -5.52 4.43 2.96
CA MET A 26 -6.15 4.05 4.23
C MET A 26 -7.41 3.20 3.98
N GLY A 27 -7.42 1.98 4.52
CA GLY A 27 -8.59 1.10 4.53
C GLY A 27 -9.45 1.25 5.80
N PRO A 28 -10.34 0.29 6.07
CA PRO A 28 -11.21 0.34 7.25
C PRO A 28 -10.48 0.24 8.59
N GLU A 29 -9.36 -0.50 8.65
CA GLU A 29 -8.60 -0.76 9.89
C GLU A 29 -7.10 -0.52 9.71
N ILE A 30 -6.56 -0.95 8.57
CA ILE A 30 -5.15 -0.80 8.19
C ILE A 30 -5.05 -0.24 6.77
N TYR A 31 -3.87 0.25 6.42
CA TYR A 31 -3.55 0.58 5.03
C TYR A 31 -3.70 -0.63 4.11
N VAL A 32 -4.14 -0.39 2.88
CA VAL A 32 -4.39 -1.41 1.86
C VAL A 32 -3.62 -1.06 0.59
N ILE A 33 -3.18 -2.10 -0.13
CA ILE A 33 -2.55 -1.97 -1.45
C ILE A 33 -3.56 -2.40 -2.52
N ASP A 34 -3.84 -1.53 -3.48
CA ASP A 34 -4.58 -1.86 -4.70
C ASP A 34 -3.71 -2.74 -5.61
N PRO A 35 -4.08 -4.00 -5.85
CA PRO A 35 -3.31 -4.93 -6.68
C PRO A 35 -3.25 -4.52 -8.15
N ALA A 36 -4.17 -3.68 -8.64
CA ALA A 36 -4.17 -3.20 -10.01
C ALA A 36 -3.12 -2.10 -10.26
N LEU A 37 -2.69 -1.40 -9.20
CA LEU A 37 -1.74 -0.28 -9.27
C LEU A 37 -0.34 -0.65 -8.77
N CYS A 38 -0.24 -1.70 -7.95
CA CYS A 38 1.04 -2.16 -7.41
C CYS A 38 1.87 -2.86 -8.51
N THR A 39 2.95 -2.23 -8.92
CA THR A 39 3.92 -2.81 -9.86
C THR A 39 5.12 -3.42 -9.15
N GLU A 40 5.04 -3.66 -7.83
CA GLU A 40 6.21 -4.08 -7.02
C GLU A 40 7.43 -3.15 -7.18
N CYS A 41 7.16 -1.87 -7.48
CA CYS A 41 8.16 -0.85 -7.82
C CYS A 41 9.05 -1.18 -9.04
N VAL A 42 8.68 -2.14 -9.89
CA VAL A 42 9.35 -2.48 -11.16
C VAL A 42 8.59 -1.98 -12.40
N GLY A 43 7.63 -1.07 -12.21
CA GLY A 43 6.91 -0.37 -13.27
C GLY A 43 7.52 0.98 -13.58
#